data_AF-A0A4U8YIM1-F1
#
_entry.id   AF-A0A4U8YIM1-F1
#
_cell.length_a   1.000
_cell.length_b   1.000
_cell.length_c   1.000
_cell.angle_alpha   90.00
_cell.angle_beta   90.00
_cell.angle_gamma   90.00
#
_symmetry.space_group_name_H-M   'P 1'
#
loop_
_entity.id
_entity.type
_entity.pdbx_description
1 polymer ?
#
loop_
_entity_poly.entity_id
_entity_poly.type
_entity_poly.pdbx_seq_one_letter_code
_entity_poly.pdbx_strand_id
1 'polypeptide(L)' 'MTIDNAVKKNWIDVQKKHDVPVNAIGVKINPKDEKTLKVWKEEGIDQFVKR' A
#
# COMPACT_ATOMS: atom_id res chain seq x y z
N MET A 1 9.04 -5.79 10.37
CA MET A 1 9.77 -6.03 9.10
C MET A 1 9.74 -4.71 8.36
N THR A 2 10.88 -4.06 8.19
CA THR A 2 10.93 -2.81 7.43
C THR A 2 11.01 -3.18 5.96
N ILE A 3 10.02 -2.77 5.16
CA ILE A 3 10.10 -2.95 3.71
C ILE A 3 11.22 -2.08 3.16
N ASP A 4 11.81 -2.49 2.04
CA ASP A 4 12.83 -1.70 1.38
C ASP A 4 12.29 -0.31 0.99
N ASN A 5 13.10 0.73 1.17
CA ASN A 5 12.69 2.12 0.93
C ASN A 5 12.31 2.38 -0.54
N ALA A 6 12.93 1.69 -1.51
CA ALA A 6 12.57 1.80 -2.92
C ALA A 6 11.19 1.17 -3.17
N VAL A 7 10.90 0.03 -2.54
CA VAL A 7 9.59 -0.61 -2.59
C VAL A 7 8.53 0.31 -1.98
N LYS A 8 8.81 0.90 -0.81
CA LYS A 8 7.90 1.85 -0.16
C LYS A 8 7.59 3.05 -1.04
N LYS A 9 8.61 3.68 -1.63
CA LYS A 9 8.43 4.82 -2.54
C LYS A 9 7.56 4.46 -3.74
N ASN A 10 7.87 3.35 -4.40
CA ASN A 10 7.07 2.85 -5.53
C ASN A 10 5.62 2.56 -5.11
N TRP A 11 5.43 1.93 -3.95
CA TRP A 11 4.11 1.60 -3.44
C TRP A 11 3.28 2.86 -3.17
N ILE A 12 3.88 3.92 -2.60
CA ILE A 12 3.21 5.21 -2.41
C ILE A 12 2.82 5.83 -3.77
N ASP A 13 3.73 5.84 -4.74
CA ASP A 13 3.47 6.39 -6.08
C ASP A 13 2.35 5.62 -6.82
N VAL A 14 2.28 4.32 -6.59
CA VAL A 14 1.18 3.48 -7.07
C VAL A 14 -0.11 3.78 -6.32
N GLN A 15 -0.11 3.80 -4.98
CA GLN A 15 -1.30 4.07 -4.17
C GLN A 15 -1.96 5.41 -4.51
N LYS A 16 -1.19 6.47 -4.76
CA LYS A 16 -1.71 7.79 -5.16
C LYS A 16 -2.52 7.79 -6.46
N LYS A 17 -2.35 6.77 -7.30
CA LYS A 17 -3.09 6.59 -8.56
C LYS A 17 -4.39 5.79 -8.39
N HIS A 18 -4.64 5.26 -7.20
CA HIS A 18 -5.79 4.41 -6.92
C HIS A 18 -6.57 4.90 -5.69
N ASP A 19 -7.90 4.91 -5.80
CA ASP A 19 -8.80 5.32 -4.71
C ASP A 19 -9.14 4.15 -3.76
N VAL A 20 -8.46 3.01 -3.93
CA VAL A 20 -8.65 1.79 -3.12
C VAL A 20 -7.31 1.28 -2.61
N PRO A 21 -7.28 0.51 -1.51
CA PRO A 21 -6.04 -0.10 -1.03
C PRO A 21 -5.44 -1.01 -2.11
N VAL A 22 -4.22 -0.71 -2.54
CA VAL A 22 -3.46 -1.50 -3.50
C VAL A 22 -2.12 -1.93 -2.88
N ASN A 23 -1.57 -3.05 -3.32
CA ASN A 23 -0.25 -3.52 -2.91
C ASN A 23 0.87 -2.81 -3.70
N ALA A 24 2.13 -3.16 -3.42
CA ALA A 24 3.31 -2.52 -4.03
C ALA A 24 3.42 -2.65 -5.56
N ILE A 25 2.60 -3.50 -6.18
CA ILE A 25 2.54 -3.72 -7.63
C ILE A 25 1.23 -3.17 -8.25
N GLY A 26 0.37 -2.51 -7.47
CA GLY A 26 -0.85 -1.87 -7.96
C GLY A 26 -2.06 -2.78 -8.04
N VAL A 27 -1.98 -3.98 -7.47
CA VAL A 27 -3.14 -4.89 -7.37
C VAL A 27 -3.91 -4.55 -6.11
N LYS A 28 -5.24 -4.42 -6.23
CA LYS A 28 -6.13 -4.18 -5.09
C LYS A 28 -5.88 -5.22 -4.00
N ILE A 29 -5.62 -4.76 -2.78
CA ILE A 29 -5.41 -5.66 -1.65
C ILE A 29 -6.75 -6.32 -1.34
N ASN A 30 -6.74 -7.65 -1.27
CA ASN A 30 -7.92 -8.39 -0.87
C ASN A 30 -8.21 -8.08 0.61
N PRO A 31 -9.46 -7.78 1.01
CA PRO A 31 -9.80 -7.57 2.42
C PRO A 31 -9.45 -8.75 3.34
N LYS A 32 -9.30 -9.96 2.79
CA LYS A 32 -8.84 -11.16 3.52
C LYS A 32 -7.31 -11.29 3.61
N ASP A 33 -6.56 -10.47 2.88
CA ASP A 33 -5.10 -10.41 2.97
C ASP A 33 -4.69 -9.46 4.10
N GLU A 34 -4.91 -9.93 5.33
CA GLU A 34 -4.63 -9.18 6.56
C GLU A 34 -3.15 -8.80 6.67
N LYS A 35 -2.25 -9.64 6.14
CA LYS A 35 -0.81 -9.40 6.20
C LYS A 35 -0.42 -8.19 5.36
N THR A 36 -0.85 -8.15 4.10
CA THR A 36 -0.56 -7.02 3.21
C THR A 36 -1.26 -5.75 3.67
N LEU A 37 -2.51 -5.86 4.15
CA LEU A 37 -3.24 -4.72 4.74
C LEU A 37 -2.54 -4.16 5.97
N LYS A 38 -2.03 -5.03 6.84
CA LYS A 38 -1.32 -4.61 8.04
C LYS A 38 -0.05 -3.85 7.69
N VAL A 39 0.79 -4.40 6.79
CA VAL A 39 2.01 -3.73 6.32
C VAL A 39 1.67 -2.40 5.66
N TRP A 40 0.63 -2.36 4.82
CA TRP A 40 0.19 -1.14 4.16
C TRP A 40 -0.17 -0.02 5.14
N LYS A 41 -0.86 -0.34 6.25
CA LYS A 41 -1.16 0.61 7.33
C LYS A 41 0.06 0.95 8.18
N GLU A 42 0.86 -0.03 8.59
CA GLU A 42 2.05 0.18 9.42
C GLU A 42 3.09 1.06 8.72
N GLU A 43 3.18 0.96 7.39
CA GLU A 43 4.08 1.78 6.58
C GLU A 43 3.50 3.16 6.24
N GLY A 44 2.25 3.45 6.64
CA GLY A 44 1.57 4.73 6.43
C GLY A 44 1.13 4.97 4.98
N ILE A 45 0.97 3.91 4.18
CA ILE A 45 0.62 4.02 2.76
C ILE A 45 -0.87 4.37 2.61
N ASP A 46 -1.68 4.03 3.60
CA ASP A 46 -3.11 4.35 3.68
C ASP A 46 -3.43 5.84 3.61
N GLN A 47 -2.51 6.69 4.05
CA GLN A 47 -2.65 8.14 4.01
C GLN A 47 -2.71 8.70 2.58
N PHE A 48 -2.27 7.93 1.58
CA PHE A 48 -2.22 8.36 0.19
C PHE A 48 -3.42 7.88 -0.64
N VAL A 49 -4.41 7.23 -0.02
CA VAL A 49 -5.68 6.94 -0.67
C VAL A 49 -6.43 8.25 -0.88
N LYS A 50 -6.78 8.56 -2.14
CA LYS A 50 -7.64 9.71 -2.43
C LYS A 50 -9.03 9.46 -1.84
N ARG A 51 -9.53 10.43 -1.06
CA ARG A 51 -10.91 10.46 -0.56
C ARG A 51 -11.84 11.12 -1.57
#